data_AF-A0A6L4AEG0-F1
#
_entry.id   AF-A0A6L4AEG0-F1
#
_cell.length_a   1.000
_cell.length_b   1.000
_cell.length_c   1.000
_cell.angle_alpha   90.00
_cell.angle_beta   90.00
_cell.angle_gamma   90.00
#
_symmetry.space_group_name_H-M   'P 1'
#
loop_
_entity.id
_entity.type
_entity.pdbx_description
1 polymer ?
#
loop_
_entity_poly.entity_id
_entity_poly.type
_entity_poly.pdbx_seq_one_letter_code
_entity_poly.pdbx_strand_id
1 'polypeptide(L)'
;MVAQLLAKHIGIPLEQIESFLRMSHAQVYASPEYYELVNSLNYDLLVESLNEVRRVYEQHLPGLASHLRDQHGYLGRPMTAYTLGNWLIGFLNQPHLLFKIVDIHRPLSPEMIKTSLPAILEILGKMAHGAHEWQRATALLSLPLCIQD
;
A
#
# COMPACT_ATOMS: atom_id res chain seq x y z
N MET A 1 8.91 -10.87 8.80
CA MET A 1 8.80 -9.43 9.15
C MET A 1 7.68 -8.74 8.38
N VAL A 2 7.66 -8.75 7.03
CA VAL A 2 6.57 -8.09 6.26
C VAL A 2 5.19 -8.71 6.51
N ALA A 3 5.07 -10.04 6.63
CA ALA A 3 3.78 -10.70 6.86
C ALA A 3 3.14 -10.25 8.19
N GLN A 4 3.93 -10.08 9.24
CA GLN A 4 3.46 -9.57 10.54
C GLN A 4 3.00 -8.10 10.45
N LEU A 5 3.73 -7.28 9.70
CA LEU A 5 3.36 -5.89 9.44
C LEU A 5 2.03 -5.80 8.69
N LEU A 6 1.89 -6.58 7.62
CA LEU A 6 0.66 -6.67 6.84
C LEU A 6 -0.50 -7.18 7.70
N ALA A 7 -0.31 -8.27 8.46
CA ALA A 7 -1.34 -8.81 9.34
C ALA A 7 -1.84 -7.78 10.36
N LYS A 8 -0.91 -7.06 11.01
CA LYS A 8 -1.20 -6.00 11.98
C LYS A 8 -2.06 -4.89 11.37
N HIS A 9 -1.68 -4.38 10.19
CA HIS A 9 -2.34 -3.21 9.61
C HIS A 9 -3.60 -3.57 8.80
N ILE A 10 -3.64 -4.73 8.16
CA ILE A 10 -4.82 -5.22 7.44
C ILE A 10 -5.91 -5.66 8.43
N GLY A 11 -5.49 -6.20 9.59
CA GLY A 11 -6.39 -6.65 10.66
C GLY A 11 -6.89 -8.07 10.46
N ILE A 12 -6.07 -8.97 9.89
CA ILE A 12 -6.41 -10.39 9.66
C ILE A 12 -5.32 -11.32 10.23
N PRO A 13 -5.62 -12.63 10.43
CA PRO A 13 -4.65 -13.58 10.95
C PRO A 13 -3.38 -13.67 10.10
N LEU A 14 -2.23 -13.85 10.77
CA LEU A 14 -0.92 -13.97 10.11
C LEU A 14 -0.91 -15.11 9.07
N GLU A 15 -1.50 -16.25 9.41
CA GLU A 15 -1.58 -17.41 8.50
C GLU A 15 -2.29 -17.09 7.19
N GLN A 16 -3.31 -16.22 7.24
CA GLN A 16 -4.03 -15.78 6.04
C GLN A 16 -3.16 -14.88 5.17
N ILE A 17 -2.38 -13.97 5.77
CA ILE A 17 -1.39 -13.16 5.05
C ILE A 17 -0.31 -14.04 4.42
N GLU A 18 0.21 -15.02 5.16
CA GLU A 18 1.22 -15.94 4.64
C GLU A 18 0.67 -16.85 3.53
N SER A 19 -0.63 -17.17 3.56
CA SER A 19 -1.31 -17.84 2.46
C SER A 19 -1.31 -16.95 1.20
N PHE A 20 -1.74 -15.69 1.32
CA PHE A 20 -1.72 -14.75 0.20
C PHE A 20 -0.31 -14.51 -0.37
N LEU A 21 0.71 -14.36 0.48
CA LEU A 21 2.09 -14.13 0.04
C LEU A 21 2.72 -15.33 -0.69
N ARG A 22 2.11 -16.51 -0.61
CA ARG A 22 2.51 -17.73 -1.34
C ARG A 22 1.75 -17.93 -2.66
N MET A 23 0.72 -17.12 -2.92
CA MET A 23 0.00 -17.11 -4.18
C MET A 23 0.76 -16.31 -5.23
N SER A 24 0.48 -16.58 -6.51
CA SER A 24 0.87 -15.67 -7.60
C SER A 24 -0.02 -14.43 -7.62
N HIS A 25 0.42 -13.38 -8.32
CA HIS A 25 -0.41 -12.19 -8.49
C HIS A 25 -1.79 -12.54 -9.09
N ALA A 26 -1.84 -13.41 -10.09
CA ALA A 26 -3.07 -13.84 -10.74
C ALA A 26 -4.03 -14.55 -9.78
N GLN A 27 -3.50 -15.36 -8.86
CA GLN A 27 -4.29 -16.04 -7.84
C GLN A 27 -4.87 -15.05 -6.82
N VAL A 28 -4.09 -14.08 -6.35
CA VAL A 28 -4.60 -13.05 -5.43
C VAL A 28 -5.71 -12.22 -6.08
N TYR A 29 -5.51 -11.79 -7.32
CA TYR A 29 -6.55 -11.03 -8.04
C TYR A 29 -7.73 -11.86 -8.54
N ALA A 30 -7.71 -13.19 -8.34
CA ALA A 30 -8.86 -14.06 -8.55
C ALA A 30 -9.54 -14.48 -7.23
N SER A 31 -8.95 -14.17 -6.06
CA SER A 31 -9.47 -14.55 -4.75
C SER A 31 -10.63 -13.64 -4.33
N PRO A 32 -11.84 -14.19 -4.10
CA PRO A 32 -12.94 -13.43 -3.51
C PRO A 32 -12.58 -12.84 -2.16
N GLU A 33 -11.81 -13.56 -1.34
CA GLU A 33 -11.39 -13.15 0.00
C GLU A 33 -10.54 -11.87 -0.06
N TYR A 34 -9.66 -11.73 -1.05
CA TYR A 34 -8.90 -10.49 -1.24
C TYR A 34 -9.84 -9.31 -1.54
N TYR A 35 -10.81 -9.49 -2.43
CA TYR A 35 -11.79 -8.43 -2.75
C TYR A 35 -12.72 -8.11 -1.60
N GLU A 36 -13.13 -9.08 -0.78
CA GLU A 36 -13.90 -8.83 0.45
C GLU A 36 -13.12 -7.92 1.39
N LEU A 37 -11.82 -8.16 1.57
CA LEU A 37 -10.96 -7.27 2.36
C LEU A 37 -10.90 -5.87 1.77
N VAL A 38 -10.73 -5.73 0.45
CA VAL A 38 -10.68 -4.42 -0.19
C VAL A 38 -12.02 -3.68 -0.06
N ASN A 39 -13.14 -4.39 -0.26
CA ASN A 39 -14.48 -3.83 -0.16
C ASN A 39 -14.88 -3.49 1.28
N SER A 40 -14.19 -4.07 2.28
CA SER A 40 -14.38 -3.75 3.69
C SER A 40 -13.65 -2.48 4.14
N LEU A 41 -12.91 -1.81 3.26
CA LEU A 41 -12.29 -0.53 3.55
C LEU A 41 -13.35 0.57 3.63
N ASN A 42 -13.20 1.49 4.59
CA ASN A 42 -14.08 2.64 4.73
C ASN A 42 -13.71 3.71 3.69
N TYR A 43 -14.25 3.55 2.50
CA TYR A 43 -14.02 4.47 1.37
C TYR A 43 -14.38 5.92 1.70
N ASP A 44 -15.50 6.14 2.37
CA ASP A 44 -15.96 7.50 2.71
C ASP A 44 -14.97 8.21 3.62
N LEU A 45 -14.44 7.51 4.64
CA LEU A 45 -13.41 8.04 5.51
C LEU A 45 -12.10 8.36 4.75
N LEU A 46 -11.71 7.51 3.80
CA LEU A 46 -10.52 7.74 2.97
C LEU A 46 -10.70 8.99 2.08
N VAL A 47 -11.89 9.18 1.50
CA VAL A 47 -12.23 10.37 0.71
C VAL A 47 -12.24 11.63 1.59
N GLU A 48 -12.88 11.56 2.76
CA GLU A 48 -12.95 12.68 3.72
C GLU A 48 -11.55 13.14 4.16
N SER A 49 -10.66 12.19 4.45
CA SER A 49 -9.29 12.45 4.94
C SER A 49 -8.25 12.63 3.83
N LEU A 50 -8.64 12.63 2.56
CA LEU A 50 -7.72 12.72 1.42
C LEU A 50 -6.82 13.97 1.43
N ASN A 51 -7.38 15.13 1.80
CA ASN A 51 -6.61 16.36 1.85
C ASN A 51 -5.58 16.37 2.99
N GLU A 52 -5.82 15.59 4.03
CA GLU A 52 -4.88 15.43 5.13
C GLU A 52 -3.73 14.50 4.74
N VAL A 53 -4.03 13.34 4.15
CA VAL A 53 -2.97 12.39 3.75
C VAL A 53 -2.02 13.03 2.75
N ARG A 54 -2.54 13.85 1.83
CA ARG A 54 -1.70 14.59 0.87
C ARG A 54 -0.74 15.55 1.58
N ARG A 55 -1.18 16.24 2.64
CA ARG A 55 -0.29 17.12 3.42
C ARG A 55 0.80 16.32 4.13
N VAL A 56 0.43 15.20 4.74
CA VAL A 56 1.37 14.29 5.42
C VAL A 56 2.39 13.73 4.42
N TYR A 57 1.95 13.29 3.24
CA TYR A 57 2.85 12.85 2.18
C TYR A 57 3.77 13.96 1.69
N GLU A 58 3.28 15.18 1.45
CA GLU A 58 4.10 16.31 0.99
C GLU A 58 5.24 16.60 1.98
N GLN A 59 4.96 16.50 3.28
CA GLN A 59 5.93 16.75 4.35
C GLN A 59 7.00 15.65 4.48
N HIS A 60 6.69 14.40 4.12
CA HIS A 60 7.54 13.26 4.48
C HIS A 60 8.08 12.45 3.29
N LEU A 61 7.44 12.49 2.12
CA LEU A 61 7.90 11.78 0.92
C LEU A 61 9.31 12.18 0.46
N PRO A 62 9.78 13.45 0.55
CA PRO A 62 11.15 13.79 0.19
C PRO A 62 12.21 13.01 0.99
N GLY A 63 11.93 12.75 2.27
CA GLY A 63 12.78 11.93 3.13
C GLY A 63 12.78 10.47 2.71
N LEU A 64 11.60 9.90 2.43
CA LEU A 64 11.44 8.53 1.94
C LEU A 64 12.17 8.33 0.60
N ALA A 65 12.05 9.27 -0.33
CA ALA A 65 12.71 9.22 -1.62
C ALA A 65 14.24 9.23 -1.50
N SER A 66 14.77 10.01 -0.56
CA SER A 66 16.20 10.01 -0.27
C SER A 66 16.65 8.67 0.31
N HIS A 67 15.87 8.10 1.25
CA HIS A 67 16.15 6.77 1.79
C HIS A 67 16.14 5.68 0.72
N LEU A 68 15.14 5.67 -0.17
CA LEU A 68 15.03 4.72 -1.28
C LEU A 68 16.22 4.81 -2.25
N ARG A 69 16.66 6.03 -2.56
CA ARG A 69 17.83 6.25 -3.41
C ARG A 69 19.09 5.73 -2.72
N ASP A 70 19.29 6.07 -1.44
CA ASP A 70 20.53 5.79 -0.73
C ASP A 70 20.65 4.29 -0.35
N GLN A 71 19.55 3.61 -0.02
CA GLN A 71 19.54 2.20 0.36
C GLN A 71 19.38 1.23 -0.83
N HIS A 72 18.61 1.63 -1.84
CA HIS A 72 18.24 0.73 -2.94
C HIS A 72 18.74 1.19 -4.31
N GLY A 73 19.47 2.32 -4.37
CA GLY A 73 19.93 2.89 -5.65
C GLY A 73 18.79 3.34 -6.55
N TYR A 74 17.58 3.52 -6.00
CA TYR A 74 16.40 3.85 -6.79
C TYR A 74 16.48 5.30 -7.28
N LEU A 75 16.57 5.47 -8.60
CA LEU A 75 16.63 6.78 -9.27
C LEU A 75 15.27 7.24 -9.83
N GLY A 76 14.22 6.43 -9.65
CA GLY A 76 12.89 6.79 -10.13
C GLY A 76 12.33 8.00 -9.37
N ARG A 77 11.57 8.82 -10.08
CA ARG A 77 10.89 9.95 -9.45
C ARG A 77 9.72 9.40 -8.61
N PRO A 78 9.69 9.63 -7.28
CA PRO A 78 8.56 9.23 -6.47
C PRO A 78 7.29 9.92 -6.98
N MET A 79 6.15 9.24 -6.84
CA MET A 79 4.85 9.87 -7.07
C MET A 79 4.70 11.11 -6.19
N THR A 80 4.03 12.15 -6.70
CA THR A 80 3.71 13.32 -5.88
C THR A 80 2.72 12.93 -4.78
N ALA A 81 2.63 13.72 -3.72
CA ALA A 81 1.63 13.52 -2.68
C ALA A 81 0.20 13.50 -3.24
N TYR A 82 -0.06 14.35 -4.23
CA TYR A 82 -1.32 14.35 -4.97
C TYR A 82 -1.55 13.00 -5.68
N THR A 83 -0.60 12.53 -6.48
CA THR A 83 -0.75 11.28 -7.21
C THR A 83 -0.92 10.11 -6.24
N LEU A 84 -0.09 10.01 -5.19
CA LEU A 84 -0.13 8.90 -4.25
C LEU A 84 -1.46 8.84 -3.47
N GLY A 85 -1.94 9.98 -2.97
CA GLY A 85 -3.23 10.04 -2.27
C GLY A 85 -4.42 9.71 -3.16
N ASN A 86 -4.44 10.23 -4.40
CA ASN A 86 -5.54 9.93 -5.34
C ASN A 86 -5.49 8.50 -5.88
N TRP A 87 -4.29 7.94 -6.04
CA TRP A 87 -4.10 6.62 -6.62
C TRP A 87 -4.83 5.56 -5.81
N LEU A 88 -4.66 5.57 -4.49
CA LEU A 88 -5.31 4.61 -3.60
C LEU A 88 -6.84 4.68 -3.72
N ILE A 89 -7.41 5.88 -3.64
CA ILE A 89 -8.86 6.10 -3.78
C ILE A 89 -9.35 5.67 -5.16
N GLY A 90 -8.59 5.97 -6.22
CA GLY A 90 -8.92 5.59 -7.58
C GLY A 90 -9.07 4.08 -7.77
N PHE A 91 -8.17 3.29 -7.17
CA PHE A 91 -8.25 1.83 -7.20
C PHE A 91 -9.43 1.28 -6.38
N LEU A 92 -9.73 1.87 -5.24
CA LEU A 92 -10.90 1.48 -4.44
C LEU A 92 -12.22 1.81 -5.15
N ASN A 93 -12.27 2.90 -5.91
CA ASN A 93 -13.43 3.26 -6.73
C ASN A 93 -13.54 2.42 -8.02
N GLN A 94 -12.46 1.76 -8.43
CA GLN A 94 -12.44 0.86 -9.60
C GLN A 94 -11.79 -0.49 -9.27
N PRO A 95 -12.40 -1.32 -8.41
CA PRO A 95 -11.78 -2.57 -7.94
C PRO A 95 -11.40 -3.53 -9.05
N HIS A 96 -12.14 -3.53 -10.16
CA HIS A 96 -11.84 -4.33 -11.36
C HIS A 96 -10.48 -3.99 -12.00
N LEU A 97 -9.85 -2.86 -11.64
CA LEU A 97 -8.54 -2.48 -12.11
C LEU A 97 -7.40 -2.88 -11.15
N LEU A 98 -7.68 -3.41 -9.96
CA LEU A 98 -6.67 -3.72 -8.94
C LEU A 98 -5.48 -4.53 -9.47
N PHE A 99 -5.71 -5.41 -10.44
CA PHE A 99 -4.62 -6.18 -11.07
C PHE A 99 -3.52 -5.30 -11.71
N LYS A 100 -3.86 -4.08 -12.14
CA LYS A 100 -2.91 -3.12 -12.74
C LYS A 100 -1.94 -2.52 -11.72
N ILE A 101 -2.17 -2.68 -10.42
CA ILE A 101 -1.29 -2.16 -9.37
C ILE A 101 0.13 -2.72 -9.53
N VAL A 102 0.26 -4.01 -9.84
CA VAL A 102 1.55 -4.69 -10.05
C VAL A 102 2.26 -4.14 -11.28
N ASP A 103 1.53 -3.88 -12.38
CA ASP A 103 2.12 -3.30 -13.59
C ASP A 103 2.69 -1.90 -13.34
N ILE A 104 1.97 -1.06 -12.59
CA ILE A 104 2.40 0.30 -12.26
C ILE A 104 3.69 0.28 -11.42
N HIS A 105 3.83 -0.72 -10.55
CA HIS A 105 4.96 -0.85 -9.63
C HIS A 105 6.04 -1.83 -10.09
N ARG A 106 5.94 -2.37 -11.32
CA ARG A 106 6.92 -3.29 -11.91
C ARG A 106 8.39 -2.83 -11.78
N PRO A 107 8.73 -1.52 -11.86
CA PRO A 107 10.12 -1.08 -11.65
C PRO A 107 10.66 -1.29 -10.23
N LEU A 108 9.80 -1.56 -9.25
CA LEU A 108 10.18 -1.82 -7.86
C LEU A 108 10.22 -3.33 -7.63
N SER A 109 11.31 -3.83 -7.05
CA SER A 109 11.36 -5.22 -6.64
C SER A 109 10.45 -5.45 -5.42
N PRO A 110 9.91 -6.68 -5.24
CA PRO A 110 9.15 -7.01 -4.03
C PRO A 110 9.94 -6.72 -2.74
N GLU A 111 11.27 -6.89 -2.77
CA GLU A 111 12.12 -6.58 -1.62
C GLU A 111 12.14 -5.09 -1.31
N MET A 112 12.25 -4.22 -2.32
CA MET A 112 12.18 -2.77 -2.12
C MET A 112 10.84 -2.35 -1.52
N ILE A 113 9.74 -2.98 -1.93
CA ILE A 113 8.42 -2.74 -1.34
C ILE A 113 8.42 -3.16 0.14
N LYS A 114 8.88 -4.38 0.43
CA LYS A 114 8.92 -4.93 1.80
C LYS A 114 9.72 -4.07 2.77
N THR A 115 10.87 -3.55 2.33
CA THR A 115 11.73 -2.70 3.17
C THR A 115 11.19 -1.29 3.34
N SER A 116 10.47 -0.77 2.35
CA SER A 116 9.95 0.61 2.37
C SER A 116 8.59 0.73 3.03
N LEU A 117 7.79 -0.33 3.02
CA LEU A 117 6.43 -0.35 3.56
C LEU A 117 6.36 0.10 5.03
N PRO A 118 7.25 -0.31 5.96
CA PRO A 118 7.26 0.20 7.32
C PRO A 118 7.32 1.74 7.40
N ALA A 119 8.22 2.36 6.62
CA ALA A 119 8.38 3.81 6.61
C ALA A 119 7.15 4.51 6.01
N ILE A 120 6.54 3.94 4.97
CA ILE A 120 5.29 4.47 4.39
C ILE A 120 4.16 4.42 5.42
N LEU A 121 4.00 3.31 6.13
CA LEU A 121 2.97 3.16 7.16
C LEU A 121 3.23 4.07 8.37
N GLU A 122 4.49 4.31 8.74
CA GLU A 122 4.84 5.27 9.77
C GLU A 122 4.46 6.71 9.38
N ILE A 123 4.71 7.10 8.12
CA ILE A 123 4.28 8.39 7.58
C ILE A 123 2.76 8.54 7.72
N LEU A 124 2.00 7.54 7.29
CA LEU A 124 0.54 7.53 7.41
C LEU A 124 0.05 7.57 8.86
N GLY A 125 0.82 6.99 9.79
CA GLY A 125 0.54 7.04 11.22
C GLY A 125 0.63 8.45 11.82
N LYS A 126 1.19 9.43 11.11
CA LYS A 126 1.27 10.84 11.53
C LYS A 126 0.01 11.65 11.22
N MET A 127 -0.96 11.05 10.52
CA MET A 127 -2.26 11.67 10.33
C MET A 127 -3.00 11.79 11.66
N ALA A 128 -3.66 12.92 11.88
CA ALA A 128 -4.56 13.16 13.00
C ALA A 128 -5.91 12.46 12.82
N HIS A 129 -6.41 12.36 11.59
CA HIS A 129 -7.68 11.70 11.28
C HIS A 129 -7.53 10.67 10.15
N GLY A 130 -8.22 9.52 10.25
CA GLY A 130 -8.19 8.48 9.22
C GLY A 130 -6.88 7.67 9.12
N ALA A 131 -5.88 7.91 9.98
CA ALA A 131 -4.57 7.26 9.95
C ALA A 131 -4.65 5.73 9.85
N HIS A 132 -5.47 5.12 10.70
CA HIS A 132 -5.64 3.66 10.74
C HIS A 132 -6.18 3.12 9.41
N GLU A 133 -7.17 3.79 8.82
CA GLU A 133 -7.79 3.33 7.56
C GLU A 133 -6.84 3.51 6.38
N TRP A 134 -6.07 4.60 6.35
CA TRP A 134 -5.02 4.79 5.34
C TRP A 134 -3.91 3.74 5.46
N GLN A 135 -3.46 3.43 6.68
CA GLN A 135 -2.47 2.38 6.91
C GLN A 135 -3.01 1.01 6.46
N ARG A 136 -4.27 0.70 6.80
CA ARG A 136 -4.95 -0.53 6.41
C ARG A 136 -5.07 -0.67 4.90
N ALA A 137 -5.59 0.35 4.23
CA ALA A 137 -5.73 0.38 2.77
C ALA A 137 -4.37 0.27 2.07
N THR A 138 -3.37 1.01 2.54
CA THR A 138 -2.01 0.97 1.97
C THR A 138 -1.35 -0.39 2.15
N ALA A 139 -1.47 -1.00 3.34
CA ALA A 139 -0.97 -2.35 3.59
C ALA A 139 -1.67 -3.37 2.68
N LEU A 140 -3.00 -3.29 2.55
CA LEU A 140 -3.77 -4.22 1.73
C LEU A 140 -3.41 -4.13 0.24
N LEU A 141 -3.31 -2.92 -0.32
CA LEU A 141 -2.91 -2.73 -1.72
C LEU A 141 -1.43 -3.06 -1.98
N SER A 142 -0.60 -3.06 -0.95
CA SER A 142 0.82 -3.46 -1.04
C SER A 142 1.02 -4.97 -0.93
N LEU A 143 0.03 -5.74 -0.48
CA LEU A 143 0.15 -7.18 -0.29
C LEU A 143 0.50 -7.91 -1.60
N PRO A 144 -0.15 -7.66 -2.75
CA PRO A 144 0.26 -8.27 -4.01
C PRO A 144 1.67 -7.85 -4.42
N LEU A 145 2.06 -6.60 -4.15
CA LEU A 145 3.40 -6.08 -4.47
C LEU A 145 4.54 -6.74 -3.67
N CYS A 146 4.20 -7.44 -2.58
CA CYS A 146 5.17 -8.17 -1.76
C CYS A 146 5.39 -9.62 -2.24
N ILE A 147 4.61 -10.11 -3.21
CA ILE A 147 4.72 -11.46 -3.75
C ILE A 147 6.01 -11.56 -4.56
N GLN A 148 6.73 -12.67 -4.40
CA GLN A 148 7.83 -13.03 -5.30
C GLN A 148 7.24 -13.95 -6.36
N ASP A 149 7.00 -13.42 -7.55
CA ASP A 149 6.69 -14.18 -8.78
C ASP A 149 7.97 -14.30 -9.64
#